data_AF-K6ECI0-F1
#
_entry.id   AF-K6ECI0-F1
#
_cell.length_a   1.000
_cell.length_b   1.000
_cell.length_c   1.000
_cell.angle_alpha   90.00
_cell.angle_beta   90.00
_cell.angle_gamma   90.00
#
_symmetry.space_group_name_H-M   'P 1'
#
loop_
_entity.id
_entity.type
_entity.pdbx_description
1 polymer ?
#
loop_
_entity_poly.entity_id
_entity_poly.type
_entity_poly.pdbx_seq_one_letter_code
_entity_poly.pdbx_strand_id
1 'polypeptide(L)'
;MITLTNRKMFCDNPLCDRTTFAESFSFIDNKAKKTKRLLEVIIEISLTQSSVSAATYLTQHIANVKKSSICNYQKKKKRTNNK
;
A
#
# COMPACT_ATOMS: atom_id res chain seq x y z
N MET A 1 -9.57 -5.73 -13.38
CA MET A 1 -8.20 -5.71 -12.82
C MET A 1 -7.48 -4.50 -13.40
N ILE A 2 -6.86 -3.65 -12.58
CA ILE A 2 -6.09 -2.50 -13.07
C ILE A 2 -4.61 -2.90 -13.12
N THR A 3 -3.96 -2.67 -14.27
CA THR A 3 -2.54 -2.98 -14.48
C THR A 3 -1.76 -1.69 -14.65
N LEU A 4 -0.67 -1.54 -13.90
CA LEU A 4 0.23 -0.39 -13.99
C LEU A 4 1.51 -0.83 -14.71
N THR A 5 1.82 -0.20 -15.83
CA THR A 5 3.10 -0.41 -16.53
C THR A 5 4.17 0.47 -15.87
N ASN A 6 5.29 -0.12 -15.48
CA ASN A 6 6.40 0.58 -14.84
C ASN A 6 7.65 0.48 -15.71
N ARG A 7 8.27 1.62 -16.04
CA ARG A 7 9.50 1.65 -16.83
C ARG A 7 10.69 1.15 -16.01
N LYS A 8 11.39 0.15 -16.54
CA LYS A 8 12.66 -0.33 -16.01
C LYS A 8 13.80 0.40 -16.70
N MET A 9 14.73 0.96 -15.92
CA MET A 9 15.87 1.71 -16.40
C MET A 9 17.16 1.04 -15.91
N PHE A 10 18.22 1.11 -16.69
CA PHE A 10 19.52 0.54 -16.37
C PHE A 10 20.60 1.63 -16.36
N CYS A 11 21.56 1.54 -15.44
CA CYS A 11 22.77 2.36 -15.43
C CYS A 11 23.94 1.49 -15.90
N ASP A 12 24.60 1.91 -16.98
CA ASP A 12 25.76 1.22 -17.58
C ASP A 12 27.10 1.79 -17.07
N ASN A 13 27.07 2.77 -16.17
CA ASN A 13 28.27 3.31 -15.55
C ASN A 13 28.83 2.28 -14.53
N PRO A 14 30.08 1.80 -14.69
CA PRO A 14 30.68 0.83 -13.76
C PRO A 14 30.86 1.36 -12.32
N LEU A 15 30.75 2.67 -12.10
CA LEU A 15 30.81 3.29 -10.79
C LEU A 15 29.45 3.36 -10.07
N CYS A 16 28.36 2.94 -10.72
CA CYS A 16 27.02 2.90 -10.10
C CYS A 16 26.92 1.77 -9.06
N ASP A 17 26.69 2.10 -7.78
CA ASP A 17 26.37 1.10 -6.74
C ASP A 17 25.09 0.30 -7.04
N ARG A 18 24.16 0.92 -7.79
CA ARG A 18 22.92 0.29 -8.25
C ARG A 18 22.77 0.53 -9.74
N THR A 19 22.61 -0.55 -10.50
CA THR A 19 22.56 -0.52 -11.96
C THR A 19 21.14 -0.67 -12.52
N THR A 20 20.14 -0.88 -11.68
CA THR A 20 18.74 -1.06 -12.11
C THR A 20 17.81 -0.20 -11.29
N PHE A 21 16.92 0.50 -11.99
CA PHE A 21 15.94 1.41 -11.43
C PHE A 21 14.56 1.12 -12.03
N ALA A 22 13.53 1.55 -11.31
CA ALA A 22 12.16 1.51 -11.78
C ALA A 22 11.55 2.89 -11.56
N GLU A 23 10.64 3.29 -12.44
CA GLU A 23 9.83 4.50 -12.26
C GLU A 23 9.08 4.42 -10.93
N SER A 24 9.04 5.56 -10.23
CA SER A 24 8.31 5.70 -8.98
C SER A 24 6.99 6.41 -9.22
N PHE A 25 5.96 6.01 -8.47
CA PHE A 25 4.65 6.63 -8.52
C PHE A 25 4.39 7.29 -7.17
N SER A 26 4.04 8.58 -7.15
CA SER A 26 3.79 9.32 -5.91
C SER A 26 2.67 8.69 -5.06
N PHE A 27 1.72 8.02 -5.72
CA PHE A 27 0.54 7.40 -5.12
C PHE A 27 0.70 5.92 -4.73
N ILE A 28 1.85 5.27 -4.99
CA ILE A 28 2.12 3.87 -4.62
C ILE A 28 3.53 3.77 -4.01
N ASP A 29 3.65 3.14 -2.84
CA ASP A 29 4.96 2.87 -2.24
C ASP A 29 5.75 1.83 -3.04
N ASN A 30 7.09 1.86 -2.92
CA ASN A 30 7.95 0.90 -3.61
C ASN A 30 7.53 -0.55 -3.29
N LYS A 31 7.35 -1.38 -4.33
CA LYS A 31 6.88 -2.78 -4.27
C LYS A 31 5.47 -2.98 -3.68
N ALA A 32 4.68 -1.92 -3.51
CA ALA A 32 3.32 -2.05 -2.96
C ALA A 32 2.31 -2.48 -4.03
N LYS A 33 1.32 -3.28 -3.60
CA LYS A 33 0.17 -3.70 -4.43
C LYS A 33 -1.07 -2.79 -4.25
N LYS A 34 -1.02 -1.84 -3.31
CA LYS A 34 -2.12 -0.94 -2.97
C LYS A 34 -1.63 0.50 -3.01
N THR A 35 -2.46 1.38 -3.55
CA THR A 35 -2.22 2.83 -3.54
C THR A 35 -2.30 3.38 -2.11
N LYS A 36 -1.61 4.50 -1.85
CA LYS A 36 -1.69 5.24 -0.59
C LYS A 36 -3.13 5.63 -0.23
N ARG A 37 -3.87 6.18 -1.20
CA ARG A 37 -5.30 6.53 -1.05
C ARG A 37 -6.15 5.34 -0.56
N LEU A 38 -5.98 4.16 -1.16
CA LEU A 38 -6.72 2.96 -0.73
C LEU A 38 -6.36 2.57 0.71
N LEU A 39 -5.09 2.68 1.11
CA LEU A 39 -4.68 2.39 2.49
C LEU A 39 -5.29 3.37 3.49
N GLU A 40 -5.38 4.65 3.14
CA GLU A 40 -6.03 5.69 3.96
C GLU A 40 -7.51 5.38 4.16
N VAL A 41 -8.24 5.09 3.08
CA VAL A 41 -9.67 4.72 3.14
C VAL A 41 -9.89 3.46 4.00
N ILE A 42 -9.03 2.45 3.87
CA ILE A 42 -9.10 1.23 4.71
C ILE A 42 -8.93 1.59 6.19
N ILE A 43 -7.96 2.45 6.51
CA ILE A 43 -7.70 2.85 7.90
C ILE A 43 -8.88 3.64 8.45
N GLU A 44 -9.39 4.62 7.70
CA GLU A 44 -10.52 5.47 8.10
C GLU A 44 -11.77 4.63 8.43
N ILE A 45 -12.18 3.75 7.53
CA ILE A 45 -13.33 2.84 7.76
C ILE A 45 -13.06 1.93 8.97
N SER A 46 -11.82 1.49 9.16
CA SER A 46 -11.49 0.62 10.29
C SER A 46 -11.52 1.31 11.66
N LEU A 47 -11.61 2.65 11.71
CA LEU A 47 -11.74 3.40 12.96
C LEU A 47 -13.19 3.51 13.42
N THR A 48 -14.16 3.41 12.51
CA THR A 48 -15.60 3.56 12.82
C THR A 48 -16.27 2.24 13.24
N GLN A 49 -15.67 1.10 12.89
CA GLN A 49 -16.25 -0.22 13.12
C GLN A 49 -15.20 -1.28 13.49
N SER A 50 -15.65 -2.46 13.94
CA SER A 50 -14.75 -3.56 14.29
C SER A 50 -13.96 -4.07 13.07
N SER A 51 -12.77 -4.64 13.31
CA SER A 51 -11.92 -5.16 12.21
C SER A 51 -12.58 -6.25 11.34
N VAL A 52 -13.54 -7.00 11.90
CA VAL A 52 -14.31 -8.01 11.15
C VAL A 52 -15.36 -7.32 10.29
N SER A 53 -16.14 -6.40 10.87
CA SER A 53 -17.14 -5.63 10.15
C SER A 53 -16.51 -4.81 9.02
N ALA A 54 -15.37 -4.15 9.30
CA ALA A 54 -14.62 -3.36 8.31
C ALA A 54 -14.15 -4.22 7.14
N ALA A 55 -13.67 -5.44 7.41
CA ALA A 55 -13.25 -6.36 6.35
C ALA A 55 -14.42 -6.75 5.44
N THR A 56 -15.59 -7.04 6.02
CA THR A 56 -16.81 -7.35 5.26
C THR A 56 -17.22 -6.17 4.39
N TYR A 57 -17.34 -4.97 4.97
CA TYR A 57 -17.73 -3.75 4.25
C TYR A 57 -16.74 -3.42 3.11
N LEU A 58 -15.44 -3.42 3.41
CA LEU A 58 -14.40 -3.16 2.41
C LEU A 58 -14.46 -4.15 1.27
N THR A 59 -14.64 -5.44 1.56
CA THR A 59 -14.71 -6.49 0.53
C THR A 59 -15.96 -6.38 -0.34
N GLN A 60 -17.09 -5.95 0.23
CA GLN A 60 -18.35 -5.77 -0.50
C GLN A 60 -18.35 -4.53 -1.40
N HIS A 61 -17.68 -3.44 -0.99
CA HIS A 61 -17.87 -2.14 -1.65
C HIS A 61 -16.61 -1.53 -2.27
N ILE A 62 -15.40 -1.90 -1.83
CA ILE A 62 -14.18 -1.14 -2.14
C ILE A 62 -13.06 -2.03 -2.69
N ALA A 63 -12.57 -2.96 -1.88
CA ALA A 63 -11.45 -3.83 -2.23
C ALA A 63 -11.42 -5.05 -1.32
N ASN A 64 -10.97 -6.19 -1.86
CA ASN A 64 -10.77 -7.40 -1.07
C ASN A 64 -9.67 -7.18 0.00
N VAL A 65 -10.10 -7.13 1.26
CA VAL A 65 -9.23 -6.87 2.42
C VAL A 65 -9.60 -7.82 3.56
N LYS A 66 -8.61 -8.57 4.06
CA LYS A 66 -8.79 -9.46 5.21
C LYS A 66 -8.68 -8.70 6.52
N LYS A 67 -9.39 -9.16 7.56
CA LYS A 67 -9.32 -8.64 8.94
C LYS A 67 -7.88 -8.51 9.45
N SER A 68 -7.03 -9.52 9.22
CA SER A 68 -5.62 -9.49 9.63
C SER A 68 -4.82 -8.36 8.96
N SER A 69 -5.15 -8.03 7.71
CA SER A 69 -4.52 -6.91 7.00
C SER A 69 -4.88 -5.57 7.67
N ILE A 70 -6.15 -5.39 8.05
CA ILE A 70 -6.63 -4.20 8.74
C ILE A 70 -5.89 -4.00 10.07
N CYS A 71 -5.81 -5.05 10.92
CA CYS A 71 -5.08 -4.97 12.18
C CYS A 71 -3.59 -4.60 11.97
N ASN A 72 -2.97 -5.16 10.93
CA ASN A 72 -1.58 -4.83 10.59
C ASN A 72 -1.42 -3.37 10.14
N TYR A 73 -2.35 -2.84 9.33
CA TYR A 73 -2.34 -1.43 8.91
C TYR A 73 -2.51 -0.49 10.10
N GLN A 74 -3.45 -0.78 11.00
CA GLN A 74 -3.64 -0.01 12.24
C GLN A 74 -2.37 -0.02 13.11
N LYS A 75 -1.72 -1.18 13.28
CA LYS A 75 -0.46 -1.31 14.03
C LYS A 75 0.68 -0.52 13.39
N LYS A 76 0.80 -0.56 12.06
CA LYS A 76 1.80 0.20 11.32
C LYS A 76 1.58 1.71 11.49
N LYS A 77 0.34 2.19 11.38
CA LYS A 77 0.01 3.61 11.56
C LYS A 77 0.34 4.12 12.97
N LYS A 78 0.02 3.34 14.02
CA LYS A 78 0.40 3.65 15.40
C LYS A 78 1.92 3.80 15.57
N ARG A 79 2.71 2.91 14.96
CA ARG A 79 4.19 3.01 14.99
C ARG A 79 4.71 4.27 14.29
N THR A 80 4.07 4.69 13.19
CA THR A 80 4.47 5.91 12.48
C THR A 80 4.14 7.18 13.26
N ASN A 81 3.03 7.21 14.00
CA ASN A 81 2.65 8.39 14.79
C ASN A 81 3.47 8.55 16.09
N ASN A 82 4.11 7.47 16.57
CA ASN A 82 4.94 7.47 17.79
C ASN A 82 6.43 7.71 17.50
N LYS A 83 6.79 8.06 16.26
CA LYS A 83 8.16 8.36 15.82
C LYS A 83 8.20 9.80 15.34
#